data_AF-A0A522GHQ5-F1
#
_entry.id   AF-A0A522GHQ5-F1
#
_cell.length_a   1.000
_cell.length_b   1.000
_cell.length_c   1.000
_cell.angle_alpha   90.00
_cell.angle_beta   90.00
_cell.angle_gamma   90.00
#
_symmetry.space_group_name_H-M   'P 1'
#
loop_
_entity.id
_entity.type
_entity.pdbx_description
1 polymer ?
#
loop_
_entity_poly.entity_id
_entity_poly.type
_entity_poly.pdbx_seq_one_letter_code
_entity_poly.pdbx_strand_id
1 'polypeptide(L)'
;MFVLAWAFLSAGAYAQLPPAQHYGSIEYVTGGIGIDESTAFKQAMSHYPLALTFAQKLDGKAAYVSDVTVVIHDMRKNTVLNADANGPYFLVRLPAGAYEVYATYENKTLSRKVNVGQKGTARAVFEWH
;
A
#
# COMPACT_ATOMS: atom_id res chain seq x y z
N MET A 1 49.37 -1.75 21.28
CA MET A 1 49.24 -2.64 20.13
C MET A 1 48.26 -3.75 20.50
N PHE A 2 46.98 -3.63 20.12
CA PHE A 2 46.14 -4.74 19.64
C PHE A 2 44.81 -4.15 19.14
N VAL A 3 44.64 -4.19 17.83
CA VAL A 3 43.38 -3.96 17.12
C VAL A 3 42.54 -5.21 17.31
N LEU A 4 41.25 -5.09 17.63
CA LEU A 4 40.30 -6.18 17.40
C LEU A 4 39.20 -5.68 16.48
N ALA A 5 39.14 -6.36 15.35
CA ALA A 5 38.41 -6.00 14.15
C ALA A 5 36.91 -6.31 14.28
N TRP A 6 36.15 -5.58 13.47
CA TRP A 6 34.72 -5.71 13.27
C TRP A 6 34.26 -7.14 12.96
N ALA A 7 33.08 -7.47 13.49
CA ALA A 7 32.11 -8.28 12.76
C ALA A 7 30.93 -7.36 12.39
N PHE A 8 30.97 -6.75 11.21
CA PHE A 8 29.74 -6.35 10.55
C PHE A 8 29.07 -7.64 10.10
N LEU A 9 28.00 -8.03 10.80
CA LEU A 9 27.05 -8.98 10.25
C LEU A 9 26.35 -8.27 9.09
N SER A 10 26.81 -8.49 7.87
CA SER A 10 26.07 -8.17 6.66
C SER A 10 24.82 -9.05 6.65
N ALA A 11 23.75 -8.58 7.27
CA ALA A 11 22.43 -9.11 7.01
C ALA A 11 22.11 -8.75 5.55
N GLY A 12 22.03 -9.76 4.69
CA GLY A 12 21.38 -9.58 3.39
C GLY A 12 19.97 -9.08 3.67
N ALA A 13 19.71 -7.81 3.39
CA ALA A 13 18.38 -7.25 3.46
C ALA A 13 17.58 -7.90 2.33
N TYR A 14 16.94 -9.04 2.62
CA TYR A 14 15.70 -9.36 1.93
C TYR A 14 14.85 -8.10 2.06
N ALA A 15 14.35 -7.57 0.94
CA ALA A 15 13.48 -6.41 1.00
C ALA A 15 12.29 -6.76 1.90
N GLN A 16 12.33 -6.24 3.13
CA GLN A 16 11.22 -6.30 4.05
C GLN A 16 10.30 -5.14 3.70
N LEU A 17 9.02 -5.30 3.99
CA LEU A 17 8.11 -4.16 3.90
C LEU A 17 8.65 -2.99 4.74
N PRO A 18 8.41 -1.73 4.32
CA PRO A 18 8.59 -0.58 5.19
C PRO A 18 7.85 -0.76 6.52
N PRO A 19 8.25 -0.03 7.58
CA PRO A 19 7.54 -0.06 8.85
C PRO A 19 6.04 0.22 8.67
N ALA A 20 5.20 -0.55 9.36
CA ALA A 20 3.77 -0.32 9.32
C ALA A 20 3.40 1.03 9.96
N GLN A 21 2.40 1.66 9.39
CA GLN A 21 1.84 2.94 9.81
C GLN A 21 0.41 2.72 10.29
N HIS A 22 -0.13 3.70 11.03
CA HIS A 22 -1.46 3.61 11.60
C HIS A 22 -2.27 4.89 11.36
N TYR A 23 -3.55 4.71 11.08
CA TYR A 23 -4.57 5.77 11.17
C TYR A 23 -5.66 5.27 12.14
N GLY A 24 -5.71 5.84 13.34
CA GLY A 24 -6.52 5.29 14.42
C GLY A 24 -6.12 3.85 14.71
N SER A 25 -7.05 2.91 14.58
CA SER A 25 -6.81 1.47 14.77
C SER A 25 -6.44 0.71 13.48
N ILE A 26 -6.45 1.38 12.32
CA ILE A 26 -6.16 0.73 11.04
C ILE A 26 -4.66 0.77 10.75
N GLU A 27 -4.04 -0.40 10.66
CA GLU A 27 -2.67 -0.59 10.20
C GLU A 27 -2.64 -0.56 8.66
N TYR A 28 -1.66 0.14 8.10
CA TYR A 28 -1.37 0.13 6.68
C TYR A 28 0.13 0.20 6.39
N VAL A 29 0.52 -0.20 5.18
CA VAL A 29 1.89 -0.08 4.67
C VAL A 29 1.82 0.39 3.22
N THR A 30 2.69 1.31 2.83
CA THR A 30 2.77 1.82 1.46
C THR A 30 4.21 1.96 0.98
N GLY A 31 4.43 1.79 -0.33
CA GLY A 31 5.75 1.81 -0.94
C GLY A 31 5.80 0.96 -2.21
N GLY A 32 6.98 0.39 -2.47
CA GLY A 32 7.25 -0.55 -3.56
C GLY A 32 7.64 0.11 -4.87
N ILE A 33 8.40 1.22 -4.80
CA ILE A 33 8.96 1.92 -5.97
C ILE A 33 10.12 1.11 -6.55
N GLY A 34 10.98 0.57 -5.69
CA GLY A 34 12.13 -0.27 -6.09
C GLY A 34 11.71 -1.69 -6.48
N ILE A 35 12.54 -2.39 -7.26
CA ILE A 35 12.22 -3.75 -7.71
C ILE A 35 12.09 -4.75 -6.55
N ASP A 36 13.02 -4.71 -5.59
CA ASP A 36 13.01 -5.60 -4.43
C ASP A 36 11.83 -5.27 -3.51
N GLU A 37 11.60 -4.00 -3.27
CA GLU A 37 10.47 -3.52 -2.46
C GLU A 37 9.13 -3.89 -3.11
N SER A 38 8.98 -3.70 -4.42
CA SER A 38 7.78 -4.12 -5.16
C SER A 38 7.54 -5.62 -5.06
N THR A 39 8.62 -6.41 -5.01
CA THR A 39 8.56 -7.86 -4.84
C THR A 39 8.08 -8.20 -3.43
N ALA A 40 8.60 -7.52 -2.41
CA ALA A 40 8.17 -7.65 -1.02
C ALA A 40 6.67 -7.32 -0.86
N PHE A 41 6.21 -6.23 -1.45
CA PHE A 41 4.79 -5.85 -1.46
C PHE A 41 3.93 -6.92 -2.13
N LYS A 42 4.31 -7.40 -3.32
CA LYS A 42 3.58 -8.47 -4.03
C LYS A 42 3.48 -9.75 -3.21
N GLN A 43 4.54 -10.15 -2.51
CA GLN A 43 4.56 -11.31 -1.62
C GLN A 43 3.69 -11.09 -0.37
N ALA A 44 3.70 -9.86 0.17
CA ALA A 44 2.91 -9.53 1.35
C ALA A 44 1.41 -9.40 1.08
N MET A 45 0.99 -9.06 -0.14
CA MET A 45 -0.42 -8.81 -0.50
C MET A 45 -1.39 -9.85 0.07
N SER A 46 -1.08 -11.15 -0.02
CA SER A 46 -1.95 -12.23 0.47
C SER A 46 -2.16 -12.25 1.98
N HIS A 47 -1.34 -11.54 2.74
CA HIS A 47 -1.39 -11.45 4.20
C HIS A 47 -2.16 -10.22 4.70
N TYR A 48 -2.61 -9.37 3.77
CA TYR A 48 -3.41 -8.19 4.06
C TYR A 48 -4.84 -8.39 3.53
N PRO A 49 -5.87 -8.00 4.30
CA PRO A 49 -7.27 -8.06 3.88
C PRO A 49 -7.59 -7.19 2.65
N LEU A 50 -6.88 -6.06 2.46
CA LEU A 50 -7.03 -5.17 1.32
C LEU A 50 -5.66 -4.81 0.73
N ALA A 51 -5.52 -4.90 -0.59
CA ALA A 51 -4.37 -4.44 -1.34
C ALA A 51 -4.82 -3.50 -2.47
N LEU A 52 -4.24 -2.31 -2.51
CA LEU A 52 -4.47 -1.31 -3.55
C LEU A 52 -3.23 -1.20 -4.44
N THR A 53 -3.45 -0.88 -5.71
CA THR A 53 -2.37 -0.58 -6.66
C THR A 53 -2.67 0.68 -7.44
N PHE A 54 -1.68 1.55 -7.59
CA PHE A 54 -1.80 2.86 -8.20
C PHE A 54 -0.92 2.98 -9.43
N ALA A 55 -1.51 3.39 -10.56
CA ALA A 55 -0.81 3.62 -11.81
C ALA A 55 -1.44 4.76 -12.60
N GLN A 56 -0.67 5.42 -13.45
CA GLN A 56 -1.15 6.35 -14.45
C GLN A 56 -0.82 5.80 -15.84
N LYS A 57 -1.72 5.98 -16.80
CA LYS A 57 -1.47 5.64 -18.19
C LYS A 57 -0.95 6.87 -18.92
N LEU A 58 0.32 6.84 -19.33
CA LEU A 58 0.96 7.87 -20.13
C LEU A 58 1.34 7.28 -21.49
N ASP A 59 0.92 7.91 -22.58
CA ASP A 59 1.22 7.48 -23.96
C ASP A 59 0.96 5.98 -24.22
N GLY A 60 -0.12 5.46 -23.64
CA GLY A 60 -0.52 4.06 -23.78
C GLY A 60 0.20 3.07 -22.86
N LYS A 61 1.16 3.50 -22.04
CA LYS A 61 1.89 2.67 -21.07
C LYS A 61 1.47 2.98 -19.64
N ALA A 62 1.32 1.94 -18.81
CA ALA A 62 1.08 2.12 -17.38
C ALA A 62 2.40 2.43 -16.66
N ALA A 63 2.42 3.51 -15.89
CA ALA A 63 3.49 3.90 -14.99
C ALA A 63 2.97 3.85 -13.56
N TYR A 64 3.74 3.24 -12.66
CA TYR A 64 3.43 3.26 -11.24
C TYR A 64 3.59 4.66 -10.66
N VAL A 65 2.65 5.06 -9.80
CA VAL A 65 2.63 6.42 -9.20
C VAL A 65 2.71 6.36 -7.68
N SER A 66 3.24 7.42 -7.09
CA SER A 66 3.21 7.75 -5.66
C SER A 66 2.31 8.97 -5.43
N ASP A 67 2.31 9.51 -4.21
CA ASP A 67 1.64 10.76 -3.84
C ASP A 67 0.12 10.70 -4.07
N VAL A 68 -0.44 9.52 -3.80
CA VAL A 68 -1.87 9.28 -3.86
C VAL A 68 -2.46 9.44 -2.47
N THR A 69 -3.33 10.43 -2.27
CA THR A 69 -4.11 10.53 -1.05
C THR A 69 -5.23 9.48 -1.08
N VAL A 70 -5.22 8.58 -0.10
CA VAL A 70 -6.18 7.49 0.06
C VAL A 70 -7.11 7.80 1.21
N VAL A 71 -8.41 7.86 0.93
CA VAL A 71 -9.48 7.97 1.93
C VAL A 71 -10.37 6.74 1.82
N ILE A 72 -10.62 6.05 2.92
CA ILE A 72 -11.53 4.90 2.96
C ILE A 72 -12.69 5.21 3.89
N HIS A 73 -13.89 5.05 3.36
CA HIS A 73 -15.15 5.18 4.10
C HIS A 73 -15.78 3.81 4.35
N ASP A 74 -16.35 3.62 5.54
CA ASP A 74 -17.29 2.53 5.78
C ASP A 74 -18.65 2.82 5.13
N MET A 75 -19.57 1.85 5.15
CA MET A 75 -20.92 2.04 4.60
C MET A 75 -21.77 3.09 5.33
N ARG A 76 -21.34 3.53 6.52
CA ARG A 76 -21.97 4.63 7.28
C ARG A 76 -21.35 5.99 6.96
N LYS A 77 -20.42 6.05 5.99
CA LYS A 77 -19.66 7.23 5.57
C LYS A 77 -18.68 7.76 6.63
N ASN A 78 -18.30 6.94 7.61
CA ASN A 78 -17.22 7.31 8.52
C ASN A 78 -15.87 7.09 7.83
N THR A 79 -14.96 8.05 7.97
CA THR A 79 -13.57 7.88 7.54
C THR A 79 -12.85 6.90 8.47
N VAL A 80 -12.48 5.74 7.94
CA VAL A 80 -11.73 4.71 8.67
C VAL A 80 -10.24 4.75 8.36
N LEU A 81 -9.85 5.36 7.24
CA LEU A 81 -8.46 5.63 6.87
C LEU A 81 -8.37 6.92 6.07
N ASN A 82 -7.35 7.74 6.38
CA ASN A 82 -6.91 8.86 5.56
C ASN A 82 -5.38 8.92 5.63
N ALA A 83 -4.70 8.65 4.51
CA ALA A 83 -3.24 8.60 4.44
C ALA A 83 -2.74 8.82 3.02
N ASP A 84 -1.48 9.23 2.89
CA ASP A 84 -0.81 9.37 1.60
C ASP A 84 0.00 8.11 1.27
N ALA A 85 -0.07 7.69 0.01
CA ALA A 85 0.68 6.57 -0.51
C ALA A 85 2.06 7.01 -1.02
N ASN A 86 3.13 6.49 -0.43
CA ASN A 86 4.51 6.80 -0.81
C ASN A 86 5.03 5.88 -1.93
N GLY A 87 4.13 5.22 -2.66
CA GLY A 87 4.47 4.29 -3.74
C GLY A 87 3.23 3.61 -4.32
N PRO A 88 3.42 2.75 -5.35
CA PRO A 88 2.30 2.18 -6.10
C PRO A 88 1.50 1.13 -5.36
N TYR A 89 1.98 0.63 -4.21
CA TYR A 89 1.28 -0.36 -3.42
C TYR A 89 0.85 0.21 -2.08
N PHE A 90 -0.35 -0.20 -1.65
CA PHE A 90 -0.92 0.19 -0.36
C PHE A 90 -1.68 -0.99 0.22
N LEU A 91 -1.17 -1.54 1.32
CA LEU A 91 -1.72 -2.72 1.99
C LEU A 91 -2.40 -2.28 3.28
N VAL A 92 -3.61 -2.76 3.55
CA VAL A 92 -4.43 -2.29 4.67
C VAL A 92 -5.02 -3.45 5.46
N ARG A 93 -4.91 -3.39 6.79
CA ARG A 93 -5.60 -4.30 7.72
C ARG A 93 -6.97 -3.76 8.11
N LEU A 94 -7.89 -3.76 7.14
CA LEU A 94 -9.29 -3.48 7.43
C LEU A 94 -9.99 -4.72 8.02
N PRO A 95 -10.91 -4.52 8.99
CA PRO A 95 -11.88 -5.54 9.35
C PRO A 95 -12.71 -6.00 8.15
N ALA A 96 -13.32 -7.18 8.25
CA ALA A 96 -14.26 -7.64 7.24
C ALA A 96 -15.47 -6.68 7.15
N GLY A 97 -15.82 -6.28 5.93
CA GLY A 97 -16.85 -5.27 5.70
C GLY A 97 -16.85 -4.73 4.27
N ALA A 98 -17.85 -3.91 3.97
CA ALA A 98 -17.93 -3.18 2.72
C ALA A 98 -17.43 -1.73 2.92
N TYR A 99 -16.64 -1.26 1.96
CA TYR A 99 -16.00 0.05 2.02
C TYR A 99 -16.03 0.74 0.65
N GLU A 100 -15.92 2.06 0.66
CA GLU A 100 -15.62 2.85 -0.52
C GLU A 100 -14.24 3.50 -0.36
N VAL A 101 -13.37 3.22 -1.30
CA VAL A 101 -12.00 3.74 -1.35
C VAL A 101 -11.97 4.88 -2.36
N TYR A 102 -11.49 6.03 -1.95
CA TYR A 102 -11.22 7.20 -2.76
C TYR A 102 -9.71 7.37 -2.85
N ALA A 103 -9.17 7.36 -4.06
CA ALA A 103 -7.76 7.58 -4.32
C ALA A 103 -7.65 8.87 -5.15
N THR A 104 -6.84 9.83 -4.69
CA THR A 104 -6.65 11.11 -5.37
C THR A 104 -5.20 11.25 -5.78
N TYR A 105 -4.97 11.47 -7.07
CA TYR A 105 -3.66 11.72 -7.67
C TYR A 105 -3.78 12.94 -8.59
N GLU A 106 -2.87 13.91 -8.50
CA GLU A 106 -2.89 15.15 -9.30
C GLU A 106 -4.27 15.83 -9.37
N ASN A 107 -4.93 15.98 -8.21
CA ASN A 107 -6.29 16.54 -8.06
C ASN A 107 -7.42 15.76 -8.77
N LYS A 108 -7.14 14.57 -9.31
CA LYS A 108 -8.14 13.67 -9.89
C LYS A 108 -8.44 12.54 -8.91
N THR A 109 -9.70 12.46 -8.47
CA THR A 109 -10.15 11.39 -7.57
C THR A 109 -10.83 10.27 -8.35
N LEU A 110 -10.41 9.03 -8.09
CA LEU A 110 -11.10 7.83 -8.51
C LEU A 110 -11.66 7.13 -7.27
N SER A 111 -12.87 6.54 -7.38
CA SER A 111 -13.44 5.73 -6.30
C SER A 111 -13.72 4.30 -6.71
N ARG A 112 -13.61 3.37 -5.76
CA ARG A 112 -13.93 1.95 -5.92
C ARG A 112 -14.59 1.42 -4.66
N LYS A 113 -15.67 0.67 -4.84
CA LYS A 113 -16.25 -0.14 -3.76
C LYS A 113 -15.46 -1.42 -3.60
N VAL A 114 -15.13 -1.78 -2.37
CA VAL A 114 -14.40 -3.00 -2.04
C VAL A 114 -15.13 -3.76 -0.93
N ASN A 115 -15.12 -5.08 -1.03
CA ASN A 115 -15.65 -5.96 0.02
C ASN A 115 -14.48 -6.76 0.61
N VAL A 116 -14.15 -6.46 1.86
CA VAL A 116 -13.12 -7.16 2.62
C VAL A 116 -13.76 -8.36 3.32
N GLY A 117 -13.29 -9.56 2.99
CA GLY A 117 -13.76 -10.80 3.61
C GLY A 117 -12.99 -11.16 4.89
N GLN A 118 -13.46 -12.18 5.62
CA GLN A 118 -12.73 -12.74 6.76
C GLN A 118 -11.45 -13.50 6.35
N LYS A 119 -11.35 -13.88 5.08
CA LYS A 119 -10.21 -14.60 4.50
C LYS A 119 -9.89 -14.02 3.12
N GLY A 120 -8.63 -14.18 2.71
CA GLY A 120 -8.14 -13.70 1.43
C GLY A 120 -7.90 -12.19 1.40
N THR A 121 -7.72 -11.67 0.20
CA THR A 121 -7.35 -10.26 -0.04
C THR A 121 -8.27 -9.67 -1.09
N ALA A 122 -9.00 -8.63 -0.72
CA ALA A 122 -9.67 -7.75 -1.65
C ALA A 122 -8.62 -6.94 -2.41
N ARG A 123 -8.79 -6.78 -3.73
CA ARG A 123 -7.87 -6.02 -4.57
C ARG A 123 -8.61 -4.93 -5.32
N ALA A 124 -8.01 -3.75 -5.39
CA ALA A 124 -8.48 -2.68 -6.25
C ALA A 124 -7.30 -1.98 -6.92
N VAL A 125 -7.47 -1.66 -8.20
CA VAL A 125 -6.48 -0.92 -9.00
C VAL A 125 -7.10 0.42 -9.37
N PHE A 126 -6.33 1.48 -9.19
CA PHE A 126 -6.66 2.82 -9.64
C PHE A 126 -5.68 3.21 -10.74
N GLU A 127 -6.24 3.41 -11.93
CA GLU A 127 -5.50 3.81 -13.12
C GLU A 127 -6.01 5.18 -13.59
N TRP A 128 -5.15 6.20 -13.57
CA TRP A 128 -5.46 7.55 -14.05
C TRP A 128 -5.11 7.71 -15.53
N HIS A 129 -5.83 8.62 -16.20
CA HIS A 129 -5.65 9.00 -17.61
C HIS A 129 -5.58 10.53 -17.77
#